data_AF-A0A8X6UP84-F1
#
_entry.id   AF-A0A8X6UP84-F1
#
_cell.length_a   1.000
_cell.length_b   1.000
_cell.length_c   1.000
_cell.angle_alpha   90.00
_cell.angle_beta   90.00
_cell.angle_gamma   90.00
#
_symmetry.space_group_name_H-M   'P 1'
#
loop_
_entity.id
_entity.type
_entity.pdbx_description
1 polymer ?
#
loop_
_entity_poly.entity_id
_entity_poly.type
_entity_poly.pdbx_seq_one_letter_code
_entity_poly.pdbx_strand_id
1 'polypeptide(L)'
;YSFSHHSPYHSSGLILTRRPLTRIRVQFGSEDRNQRKQKIQRATSVDITFPEVLIKPAVTICNCNPVKRWSFCVKYPHFCQAPNNLTKFCESYPYFCKADTSDLVIPKLGYYANDSTNGTHHALMEIYMHDIVKDGADYWSWGRPYKSGRGSKLKSTFYYDYRRMVYITCYSSNLHIYGSEEVETTYSNETFQIHNSMNGFVAAIQDLDTFYPWTVPRLLLSVHSPFIPIDPFDEGVLLEKYHEYFIHLKLEEQHLLQSPYQTNCTDYEERFMEKEQQNWTPFTRNVQTMV
;
A
#
# COMPACT_ATOMS: atom_id res chain seq x y z
N TYR A 1 -45.69 -0.43 -5.17
CA TYR A 1 -44.86 -1.58 -5.56
C TYR A 1 -43.64 -1.63 -4.67
N SER A 2 -43.55 -2.61 -3.77
CA SER A 2 -42.43 -2.82 -2.86
C SER A 2 -41.43 -3.77 -3.51
N PHE A 3 -40.27 -3.27 -3.91
CA PHE A 3 -39.16 -4.12 -4.38
C PHE A 3 -38.44 -4.74 -3.18
N SER A 4 -38.60 -6.04 -2.99
CA SER A 4 -37.80 -6.83 -2.06
C SER A 4 -36.43 -7.10 -2.67
N HIS A 5 -35.44 -6.25 -2.39
CA HIS A 5 -34.05 -6.51 -2.77
C HIS A 5 -33.52 -7.76 -2.04
N HIS A 6 -33.46 -8.90 -2.75
CA HIS A 6 -32.60 -10.00 -2.36
C HIS A 6 -31.17 -9.68 -2.83
N SER A 7 -30.22 -9.70 -1.90
CA SER A 7 -28.80 -9.63 -2.26
C SER A 7 -28.37 -10.97 -2.87
N PRO A 8 -27.83 -11.01 -4.10
CA PRO A 8 -27.41 -12.26 -4.75
C PRO A 8 -26.25 -12.96 -4.02
N TYR A 9 -25.61 -12.29 -3.06
CA TYR A 9 -24.54 -12.85 -2.23
C TYR A 9 -25.02 -13.58 -0.95
N HIS A 10 -26.34 -13.66 -0.70
CA HIS A 10 -26.87 -14.11 0.60
C HIS A 10 -27.79 -15.35 0.59
N SER A 11 -27.71 -16.23 -0.42
CA SER A 11 -28.37 -17.55 -0.38
C SER A 11 -27.68 -18.63 -1.24
N SER A 12 -26.51 -19.09 -0.80
CA SER A 12 -25.92 -20.36 -1.22
C SER A 12 -25.06 -20.94 -0.09
N GLY A 13 -24.99 -22.27 0.02
CA GLY A 13 -24.40 -22.95 1.17
C GLY A 13 -22.92 -22.64 1.39
N LEU A 14 -22.47 -22.75 2.65
CA LEU A 14 -21.10 -22.50 3.11
C LEU A 14 -20.08 -23.55 2.60
N ILE A 15 -19.89 -23.62 1.28
CA ILE A 15 -18.63 -24.11 0.71
C ILE A 15 -17.60 -23.03 1.02
N LEU A 16 -16.76 -23.28 2.03
CA LEU A 16 -15.59 -22.46 2.35
C LEU A 16 -14.49 -22.66 1.29
N THR A 17 -14.80 -22.35 0.03
CA THR A 17 -13.80 -22.12 -1.01
C THR A 17 -12.86 -21.04 -0.49
N ARG A 18 -11.62 -21.41 -0.18
CA ARG A 18 -10.62 -20.48 0.33
C ARG A 18 -10.56 -19.28 -0.61
N ARG A 19 -10.96 -18.09 -0.14
CA ARG A 19 -10.80 -16.86 -0.92
C ARG A 19 -9.33 -16.81 -1.36
N PRO A 20 -9.02 -16.54 -2.63
CA PRO A 20 -7.62 -16.42 -3.05
C PRO A 20 -7.06 -15.14 -2.42
N LEU A 21 -5.91 -15.28 -1.75
CA LEU A 21 -5.27 -14.22 -0.96
C LEU A 21 -3.88 -13.96 -1.50
N THR A 22 -3.50 -12.69 -1.62
CA THR A 22 -2.10 -12.32 -1.76
C THR A 22 -1.46 -12.33 -0.37
N ARG A 23 -0.26 -12.89 -0.26
CA ARG A 23 0.54 -12.88 0.99
C ARG A 23 1.85 -12.16 0.74
N ILE A 24 2.26 -11.34 1.69
CA ILE A 24 3.49 -10.55 1.59
C ILE A 24 4.24 -10.70 2.91
N ARG A 25 5.46 -11.23 2.86
CA ARG A 25 6.35 -11.32 4.01
C ARG A 25 7.57 -10.46 3.77
N VAL A 26 7.80 -9.49 4.65
CA VAL A 26 8.96 -8.59 4.57
C VAL A 26 9.92 -8.92 5.71
N GLN A 27 11.17 -9.19 5.37
CA GLN A 27 12.21 -9.68 6.28
C GLN A 27 13.57 -9.10 5.88
N PHE A 28 14.49 -8.92 6.82
CA PHE A 28 15.85 -8.54 6.46
C PHE A 28 16.57 -9.73 5.79
N GLY A 29 17.33 -9.44 4.74
CA GLY A 29 18.17 -10.42 4.06
C GLY A 29 19.41 -10.74 4.89
N SER A 30 19.77 -12.02 4.94
CA SER A 30 21.06 -12.47 5.49
C SER A 30 22.14 -12.32 4.42
N GLU A 31 23.02 -11.33 4.53
CA GLU A 31 24.32 -11.38 3.83
C GLU A 31 25.13 -12.57 4.36
N ASP A 32 25.68 -13.38 3.45
CA ASP A 32 26.55 -14.50 3.84
C ASP A 32 27.84 -13.97 4.48
N ARG A 33 28.20 -14.54 5.63
CA ARG A 33 29.40 -14.17 6.41
C ARG A 33 30.70 -14.33 5.59
N ASN A 34 30.68 -15.14 4.54
CA ASN A 34 31.79 -15.26 3.59
C ASN A 34 32.00 -13.98 2.75
N GLN A 35 30.91 -13.33 2.31
CA GLN A 35 30.99 -12.07 1.55
C GLN A 35 31.48 -10.90 2.42
N ARG A 36 31.02 -10.85 3.68
CA ARG A 36 31.49 -9.88 4.71
C ARG A 36 33.02 -9.84 4.85
N LYS A 37 33.71 -10.97 4.64
CA LYS A 37 35.18 -11.05 4.75
C LYS A 37 35.95 -10.68 3.48
N GLN A 38 35.32 -10.68 2.31
CA GLN A 38 36.01 -10.43 1.03
C GLN A 38 35.96 -8.96 0.59
N LYS A 39 34.94 -8.18 0.98
CA LYS A 39 34.71 -6.81 0.48
C LYS A 39 35.65 -5.73 1.03
N ILE A 40 36.64 -6.09 1.85
CA ILE A 40 37.55 -5.14 2.55
C ILE A 40 38.76 -4.73 1.67
N GLN A 41 38.96 -5.32 0.48
CA GLN A 41 40.14 -5.03 -0.36
C GLN A 41 39.90 -3.97 -1.44
N ARG A 42 40.39 -2.74 -1.16
CA ARG A 42 40.81 -1.68 -2.10
C ARG A 42 39.75 -1.02 -3.01
N ALA A 43 39.20 0.12 -2.57
CA ALA A 43 39.18 1.38 -3.35
C ALA A 43 38.67 2.54 -2.47
N THR A 44 39.52 3.54 -2.19
CA THR A 44 39.23 4.67 -1.26
C THR A 44 38.81 4.25 0.17
N SER A 45 38.79 5.18 1.12
CA SER A 45 38.45 4.93 2.53
C SER A 45 36.93 4.92 2.74
N VAL A 46 36.28 3.84 2.33
CA VAL A 46 34.86 3.57 2.60
C VAL A 46 34.78 2.57 3.77
N ASP A 47 34.69 3.09 4.99
CA ASP A 47 34.50 2.26 6.18
C ASP A 47 33.06 1.75 6.25
N ILE A 48 32.88 0.44 6.08
CA ILE A 48 31.58 -0.22 6.18
C ILE A 48 31.36 -0.63 7.64
N THR A 49 30.56 0.16 8.36
CA THR A 49 30.09 -0.18 9.71
C THR A 49 28.75 -0.93 9.65
N PHE A 50 28.43 -1.67 10.70
CA PHE A 50 27.12 -2.28 10.90
C PHE A 50 26.64 -1.90 12.31
N PRO A 51 25.51 -1.17 12.46
CA PRO A 51 25.02 -0.79 13.78
C PRO A 51 24.44 -2.02 14.51
N GLU A 52 24.59 -2.05 15.84
CA GLU A 52 23.99 -3.12 16.67
C GLU A 52 22.46 -3.07 16.66
N VAL A 53 21.90 -1.87 16.62
CA VAL A 53 20.46 -1.60 16.53
C VAL A 53 20.13 -1.04 15.15
N LEU A 54 19.22 -1.72 14.45
CA LEU A 54 18.67 -1.30 13.16
C LEU A 54 17.27 -0.71 13.39
N ILE A 55 17.00 0.45 12.82
CA ILE A 55 15.64 0.97 12.69
C ILE A 55 14.91 0.13 11.63
N LYS A 56 13.69 -0.34 11.91
CA LYS A 56 12.87 -1.01 10.88
C LYS A 56 12.37 0.04 9.87
N PRO A 57 12.36 -0.25 8.56
CA PRO A 57 11.72 0.63 7.60
C PRO A 57 10.20 0.68 7.84
N ALA A 58 9.56 1.76 7.39
CA ALA A 58 8.13 1.72 7.14
C ALA A 58 7.85 0.78 5.95
N VAL A 59 6.73 0.06 6.06
CA VAL A 59 6.24 -0.80 4.97
C VAL A 59 4.80 -0.41 4.67
N THR A 60 4.59 0.16 3.49
CA THR A 60 3.32 0.70 3.03
C THR A 60 2.73 -0.18 1.95
N ILE A 61 1.50 -0.65 2.14
CA ILE A 61 0.72 -1.38 1.14
C ILE A 61 -0.51 -0.57 0.77
N CYS A 62 -0.70 -0.33 -0.52
CA CYS A 62 -1.87 0.36 -1.05
C CYS A 62 -2.72 -0.57 -1.91
N ASN A 63 -4.04 -0.38 -1.83
CA ASN A 63 -5.00 -1.06 -2.69
C ASN A 63 -5.41 -0.14 -3.85
N CYS A 64 -5.14 -0.58 -5.10
CA CYS A 64 -5.49 0.17 -6.31
C CYS A 64 -6.98 0.14 -6.67
N ASN A 65 -7.81 -0.61 -5.91
CA ASN A 65 -9.27 -0.66 -5.99
C ASN A 65 -9.89 -0.43 -4.60
N PRO A 66 -9.78 0.79 -4.03
CA PRO A 66 -10.19 1.09 -2.65
C PRO A 66 -11.72 1.14 -2.48
N VAL A 67 -12.45 1.59 -3.50
CA VAL A 67 -13.92 1.63 -3.52
C VAL A 67 -14.45 0.32 -4.09
N LYS A 68 -15.60 -0.14 -3.60
CA LYS A 68 -16.34 -1.27 -4.17
C LYS A 68 -17.48 -0.79 -5.05
N ARG A 69 -17.59 -1.35 -6.25
CA ARG A 69 -18.62 -1.05 -7.24
C ARG A 69 -20.00 -1.36 -6.70
N TRP A 70 -20.18 -2.53 -6.08
CA TRP A 70 -21.43 -2.94 -5.46
C TRP A 70 -21.82 -2.00 -4.32
N SER A 71 -20.93 -1.80 -3.35
CA SER A 71 -21.18 -0.89 -2.21
C SER A 71 -21.50 0.55 -2.67
N PHE A 72 -20.78 1.07 -3.67
CA PHE A 72 -21.07 2.37 -4.27
C PHE A 72 -22.45 2.40 -4.92
N CYS A 73 -22.78 1.43 -5.79
CA CYS A 73 -24.06 1.42 -6.50
C CYS A 73 -25.27 1.12 -5.60
N VAL A 74 -25.07 0.46 -4.45
CA VAL A 74 -26.10 0.32 -3.41
C VAL A 74 -26.31 1.64 -2.65
N LYS A 75 -25.23 2.39 -2.33
CA LYS A 75 -25.33 3.70 -1.65
C LYS A 75 -25.84 4.82 -2.58
N TYR A 76 -25.45 4.80 -3.87
CA TYR A 76 -25.76 5.82 -4.87
C TYR A 76 -26.26 5.22 -6.21
N PRO A 77 -27.42 4.52 -6.24
CA PRO A 77 -27.91 3.83 -7.44
C PRO A 77 -28.12 4.77 -8.65
N HIS A 78 -28.43 6.04 -8.41
CA HIS A 78 -28.60 7.05 -9.45
C HIS A 78 -27.28 7.44 -10.16
N PHE A 79 -26.12 7.20 -9.54
CA PHE A 79 -24.79 7.34 -10.16
C PHE A 79 -24.28 6.05 -10.80
N CYS A 80 -25.10 4.99 -10.87
CA CYS A 80 -24.79 3.78 -11.62
C CYS A 80 -25.80 3.50 -12.74
N GLN A 81 -25.44 2.59 -13.65
CA GLN A 81 -26.27 2.08 -14.75
C GLN A 81 -25.68 0.78 -15.31
N ALA A 82 -26.44 0.07 -16.15
CA ALA A 82 -25.86 -0.98 -16.99
C ALA A 82 -24.86 -0.38 -18.02
N PRO A 83 -23.85 -1.14 -18.49
CA PRO A 83 -22.97 -0.70 -19.57
C PRO A 83 -23.73 -0.40 -20.86
N ASN A 84 -23.43 0.73 -21.51
CA ASN A 84 -24.10 1.19 -22.74
C ASN A 84 -23.97 0.21 -23.92
N ASN A 85 -22.95 -0.65 -23.91
CA ASN A 85 -22.85 -1.82 -24.78
C ASN A 85 -22.28 -2.99 -23.96
N LEU A 86 -23.15 -3.89 -23.51
CA LEU A 86 -22.77 -5.02 -22.66
C LEU A 86 -21.76 -5.96 -23.35
N THR A 87 -21.97 -6.27 -24.63
CA THR A 87 -21.06 -7.16 -25.39
C THR A 87 -19.65 -6.61 -25.44
N LYS A 88 -19.47 -5.36 -25.87
CA LYS A 88 -18.15 -4.69 -25.94
C LYS A 88 -17.51 -4.51 -24.56
N PHE A 89 -18.33 -4.29 -23.52
CA PHE A 89 -17.86 -4.23 -22.14
C PHE A 89 -17.32 -5.60 -21.68
N CYS A 90 -18.05 -6.70 -21.95
CA CYS A 90 -17.63 -8.06 -21.61
C CYS A 90 -16.43 -8.55 -22.46
N GLU A 91 -16.31 -8.13 -23.72
CA GLU A 91 -15.12 -8.37 -24.55
C GLU A 91 -13.86 -7.71 -23.94
N SER A 92 -14.01 -6.48 -23.46
CA SER A 92 -12.91 -5.70 -22.85
C SER A 92 -12.56 -6.18 -21.44
N TYR A 93 -13.58 -6.52 -20.64
CA TYR A 93 -13.47 -6.81 -19.21
C TYR A 93 -14.21 -8.10 -18.83
N PRO A 94 -13.83 -9.26 -19.40
CA PRO A 94 -14.59 -10.52 -19.29
C PRO A 94 -14.71 -11.04 -17.86
N TYR A 95 -13.92 -10.52 -16.90
CA TYR A 95 -14.01 -10.89 -15.50
C TYR A 95 -15.31 -10.40 -14.83
N PHE A 96 -15.89 -9.28 -15.24
CA PHE A 96 -17.21 -8.84 -14.73
C PHE A 96 -18.36 -9.74 -15.22
N CYS A 97 -18.22 -10.35 -16.40
CA CYS A 97 -19.27 -11.12 -17.06
C CYS A 97 -19.12 -12.65 -16.88
N LYS A 98 -18.46 -13.08 -15.80
CA LYS A 98 -18.33 -14.49 -15.40
C LYS A 98 -19.53 -15.03 -14.61
N ALA A 99 -20.37 -14.14 -14.12
CA ALA A 99 -21.63 -14.45 -13.44
C ALA A 99 -22.80 -13.95 -14.30
N ASP A 100 -24.04 -14.09 -13.81
CA ASP A 100 -25.19 -13.46 -14.47
C ASP A 100 -24.97 -11.94 -14.58
N THR A 101 -25.21 -11.40 -15.77
CA THR A 101 -25.05 -9.99 -16.10
C THR A 101 -26.36 -9.20 -16.02
N SER A 102 -27.48 -9.82 -15.64
CA SER A 102 -28.78 -9.17 -15.46
C SER A 102 -28.72 -7.94 -14.54
N ASP A 103 -28.11 -8.10 -13.36
CA ASP A 103 -27.89 -7.04 -12.36
C ASP A 103 -26.56 -6.28 -12.55
N LEU A 104 -25.91 -6.38 -13.72
CA LEU A 104 -24.57 -5.80 -13.94
C LEU A 104 -24.61 -4.27 -14.08
N VAL A 105 -24.48 -3.57 -12.95
CA VAL A 105 -24.30 -2.11 -12.91
C VAL A 105 -22.83 -1.68 -12.79
N ILE A 106 -22.48 -0.57 -13.41
CA ILE A 106 -21.20 0.14 -13.29
C ILE A 106 -21.46 1.62 -12.92
N PRO A 107 -20.48 2.34 -12.34
CA PRO A 107 -20.60 3.77 -12.10
C PRO A 107 -20.67 4.56 -13.42
N LYS A 108 -21.30 5.73 -13.39
CA LYS A 108 -21.37 6.68 -14.52
C LYS A 108 -20.05 7.41 -14.68
N LEU A 109 -19.05 6.69 -15.19
CA LEU A 109 -17.69 7.17 -15.41
C LEU A 109 -17.18 6.66 -16.77
N GLY A 110 -16.91 7.58 -17.69
CA GLY A 110 -16.24 7.30 -18.97
C GLY A 110 -17.01 6.42 -19.96
N TYR A 111 -16.28 5.93 -20.96
CA TYR A 111 -16.76 5.41 -22.26
C TYR A 111 -17.86 4.33 -22.22
N TYR A 112 -17.99 3.57 -21.13
CA TYR A 112 -18.94 2.45 -21.03
C TYR A 112 -20.27 2.82 -20.36
N ALA A 113 -20.39 4.04 -19.82
CA ALA A 113 -21.61 4.57 -19.23
C ALA A 113 -21.95 5.94 -19.86
N ASN A 114 -23.01 6.59 -19.38
CA ASN A 114 -23.27 8.00 -19.71
C ASN A 114 -22.29 8.90 -18.94
N ASP A 115 -22.07 10.12 -19.46
CA ASP A 115 -21.07 11.06 -18.93
C ASP A 115 -21.22 11.30 -17.43
N SER A 116 -20.06 11.37 -16.76
CA SER A 116 -19.99 11.54 -15.32
C SER A 116 -20.51 12.91 -14.89
N THR A 117 -21.60 12.93 -14.16
CA THR A 117 -22.06 14.16 -13.49
C THR A 117 -21.05 14.57 -12.41
N ASN A 118 -20.95 15.86 -12.12
CA ASN A 118 -20.17 16.37 -10.98
C ASN A 118 -20.60 15.71 -9.65
N GLY A 119 -21.87 15.30 -9.54
CA GLY A 119 -22.39 14.53 -8.41
C GLY A 119 -21.74 13.14 -8.24
N THR A 120 -21.39 12.47 -9.34
CA THR A 120 -20.71 11.16 -9.28
C THR A 120 -19.31 11.31 -8.67
N HIS A 121 -18.58 12.36 -9.05
CA HIS A 121 -17.31 12.71 -8.43
C HIS A 121 -17.50 13.14 -6.96
N HIS A 122 -18.53 13.93 -6.63
CA HIS A 122 -18.79 14.36 -5.26
C HIS A 122 -19.10 13.19 -4.31
N ALA A 123 -19.96 12.24 -4.71
CA ALA A 123 -20.27 11.03 -3.94
C ALA A 123 -19.02 10.13 -3.76
N LEU A 124 -18.15 10.09 -4.76
CA LEU A 124 -16.87 9.39 -4.68
C LEU A 124 -15.92 10.04 -3.65
N MET A 125 -15.84 11.38 -3.62
CA MET A 125 -15.09 12.12 -2.58
C MET A 125 -15.66 11.87 -1.18
N GLU A 126 -16.99 11.82 -1.04
CA GLU A 126 -17.66 11.54 0.24
C GLU A 126 -17.21 10.17 0.81
N ILE A 127 -17.18 9.12 -0.02
CA ILE A 127 -16.69 7.79 0.37
C ILE A 127 -15.23 7.84 0.81
N TYR A 128 -14.35 8.53 0.07
CA TYR A 128 -12.93 8.66 0.43
C TYR A 128 -12.72 9.39 1.76
N MET A 129 -13.48 10.45 2.04
CA MET A 129 -13.32 11.28 3.23
C MET A 129 -14.05 10.74 4.48
N HIS A 130 -15.11 9.93 4.32
CA HIS A 130 -15.98 9.55 5.44
C HIS A 130 -16.17 8.06 5.67
N ASP A 131 -16.10 7.22 4.63
CA ASP A 131 -16.43 5.80 4.75
C ASP A 131 -15.16 4.95 4.84
N ILE A 132 -14.21 5.12 3.90
CA ILE A 132 -12.96 4.32 3.88
C ILE A 132 -12.07 4.59 5.10
N VAL A 133 -12.15 5.80 5.69
CA VAL A 133 -11.49 6.15 6.95
C VAL A 133 -11.96 5.27 8.12
N LYS A 134 -13.21 4.78 8.08
CA LYS A 134 -13.82 3.95 9.13
C LYS A 134 -13.72 2.46 8.79
N ASP A 135 -14.07 2.09 7.56
CA ASP A 135 -14.18 0.69 7.12
C ASP A 135 -12.82 0.03 6.84
N GLY A 136 -11.71 0.79 6.88
CA GLY A 136 -10.35 0.27 6.68
C GLY A 136 -9.93 -0.86 7.62
N ALA A 137 -10.67 -1.09 8.70
CA ALA A 137 -10.50 -2.25 9.59
C ALA A 137 -11.13 -3.55 9.06
N ASP A 138 -12.25 -3.47 8.32
CA ASP A 138 -13.04 -4.63 7.89
C ASP A 138 -12.70 -5.10 6.46
N TYR A 139 -12.32 -4.18 5.56
CA TYR A 139 -11.89 -4.55 4.21
C TYR A 139 -10.59 -5.38 4.17
N TRP A 140 -9.82 -5.35 5.25
CA TRP A 140 -8.60 -6.12 5.40
C TRP A 140 -8.73 -7.09 6.56
N SER A 141 -8.97 -8.36 6.23
CA SER A 141 -8.60 -9.47 7.11
C SER A 141 -7.08 -9.60 7.15
N TRP A 142 -6.41 -8.62 7.78
CA TRP A 142 -5.04 -8.76 8.24
C TRP A 142 -4.99 -10.06 9.04
N GLY A 143 -4.30 -11.07 8.51
CA GLY A 143 -3.97 -12.25 9.30
C GLY A 143 -3.11 -11.75 10.46
N ARG A 144 -3.72 -11.60 11.65
CA ARG A 144 -3.17 -10.84 12.79
C ARG A 144 -1.66 -11.08 12.88
N PRO A 145 -0.80 -10.04 12.81
CA PRO A 145 0.65 -10.20 12.65
C PRO A 145 1.14 -11.22 13.66
N TYR A 146 1.80 -12.28 13.17
CA TYR A 146 1.67 -13.65 13.70
C TYR A 146 2.23 -13.80 15.12
N LYS A 147 1.43 -13.38 16.11
CA LYS A 147 1.74 -13.31 17.55
C LYS A 147 3.11 -12.66 17.89
N SER A 148 3.41 -11.50 17.31
CA SER A 148 4.30 -10.53 17.97
C SER A 148 3.50 -9.70 19.00
N GLY A 149 4.13 -9.37 20.13
CA GLY A 149 3.47 -8.65 21.24
C GLY A 149 3.23 -7.17 20.93
N ARG A 150 2.15 -6.60 21.47
CA ARG A 150 1.67 -5.22 21.21
C ARG A 150 1.59 -4.91 19.70
N GLY A 151 0.53 -5.41 19.06
CA GLY A 151 0.35 -5.28 17.61
C GLY A 151 0.49 -3.85 17.09
N SER A 152 1.42 -3.66 16.16
CA SER A 152 1.72 -2.39 15.52
C SER A 152 0.48 -1.82 14.83
N LYS A 153 0.07 -0.61 15.22
CA LYS A 153 -1.11 0.04 14.67
C LYS A 153 -0.79 0.58 13.28
N LEU A 154 -1.27 -0.11 12.25
CA LEU A 154 -1.15 0.34 10.86
C LEU A 154 -1.78 1.73 10.70
N LYS A 155 -1.03 2.66 10.11
CA LYS A 155 -1.48 4.04 9.87
C LYS A 155 -2.01 4.13 8.44
N SER A 156 -3.27 4.53 8.30
CA SER A 156 -3.92 4.70 7.01
C SER A 156 -3.56 6.06 6.40
N THR A 157 -3.20 6.06 5.12
CA THR A 157 -2.91 7.25 4.33
C THR A 157 -3.67 7.19 3.00
N PHE A 158 -3.96 8.36 2.43
CA PHE A 158 -4.69 8.50 1.17
C PHE A 158 -3.81 9.26 0.18
N TYR A 159 -3.68 8.72 -1.03
CA TYR A 159 -2.91 9.33 -2.11
C TYR A 159 -3.83 9.57 -3.29
N TYR A 160 -3.66 10.72 -3.95
CA TYR A 160 -4.40 11.08 -5.15
C TYR A 160 -3.43 11.31 -6.31
N ASP A 161 -3.51 10.43 -7.31
CA ASP A 161 -2.76 10.60 -8.53
C ASP A 161 -3.53 11.54 -9.47
N TYR A 162 -3.05 12.79 -9.58
CA TYR A 162 -3.59 13.80 -10.49
C TYR A 162 -3.47 13.42 -11.98
N ARG A 163 -2.49 12.59 -12.36
CA ARG A 163 -2.27 12.12 -13.75
C ARG A 163 -3.27 11.02 -14.12
N ARG A 164 -3.59 10.12 -13.18
CA ARG A 164 -4.52 9.00 -13.36
C ARG A 164 -5.96 9.31 -12.91
N MET A 165 -6.17 10.42 -12.18
CA MET A 165 -7.42 10.82 -11.52
C MET A 165 -7.98 9.74 -10.58
N VAL A 166 -7.09 9.03 -9.88
CA VAL A 166 -7.43 7.90 -8.99
C VAL A 166 -6.89 8.17 -7.59
N TYR A 167 -7.77 8.01 -6.60
CA TYR A 167 -7.38 7.88 -5.20
C TYR A 167 -7.06 6.42 -4.89
N ILE A 168 -6.05 6.20 -4.06
CA ILE A 168 -5.77 4.91 -3.41
C ILE A 168 -5.67 5.08 -1.90
N THR A 169 -5.97 3.99 -1.19
CA THR A 169 -5.83 3.92 0.26
C THR A 169 -4.68 2.99 0.60
N CYS A 170 -3.78 3.51 1.42
CA CYS A 170 -2.52 2.92 1.82
C CYS A 170 -2.52 2.65 3.33
N TYR A 171 -1.82 1.59 3.74
CA TYR A 171 -1.71 1.15 5.12
C TYR A 171 -0.24 0.90 5.42
N SER A 172 0.28 1.61 6.42
CA SER A 172 1.71 1.66 6.68
C SER A 172 2.03 1.10 8.07
N SER A 173 2.87 0.08 8.11
CA SER A 173 3.52 -0.39 9.35
C SER A 173 4.74 0.47 9.64
N ASN A 174 5.02 0.71 10.93
CA ASN A 174 6.13 1.54 11.44
C ASN A 174 6.29 2.93 10.79
N LEU A 175 5.20 3.61 10.41
CA LEU A 175 5.24 4.96 9.86
C LEU A 175 5.16 6.02 10.99
N HIS A 176 6.01 7.04 10.97
CA HIS A 176 6.21 8.00 12.07
C HIS A 176 6.46 9.45 11.60
N ILE A 177 5.70 9.90 10.60
CA ILE A 177 5.78 11.28 10.07
C ILE A 177 5.26 12.33 11.09
N TYR A 178 4.20 11.99 11.84
CA TYR A 178 3.46 12.92 12.71
C TYR A 178 3.21 12.37 14.14
N GLY A 179 4.00 11.38 14.58
CA GLY A 179 3.77 10.69 15.85
C GLY A 179 4.93 10.84 16.83
N SER A 180 4.62 11.05 18.10
CA SER A 180 5.55 10.86 19.23
C SER A 180 5.60 9.39 19.70
N GLU A 181 5.26 8.46 18.81
CA GLU A 181 5.36 7.02 19.06
C GLU A 181 6.81 6.56 18.84
N GLU A 182 7.28 5.63 19.66
CA GLU A 182 8.62 5.05 19.48
C GLU A 182 8.69 4.24 18.17
N VAL A 183 9.78 4.42 17.43
CA VAL A 183 10.02 3.71 16.16
C VAL A 183 10.43 2.26 16.46
N GLU A 184 9.85 1.30 15.75
CA GLU A 184 10.24 -0.09 15.88
C GLU A 184 11.68 -0.31 15.42
N THR A 185 12.48 -0.93 16.30
CA THR A 185 13.87 -1.31 16.03
C THR A 185 14.03 -2.83 16.04
N THR A 186 15.22 -3.31 15.66
CA THR A 186 15.64 -4.69 15.80
C THR A 186 17.16 -4.77 15.97
N TYR A 187 17.68 -5.91 16.45
CA TYR A 187 19.12 -6.09 16.66
C TYR A 187 19.75 -6.82 15.46
N SER A 188 20.97 -6.44 15.07
CA SER A 188 21.67 -7.00 13.90
C SER A 188 22.42 -8.31 14.15
N ASN A 189 22.37 -8.84 15.37
CA ASN A 189 23.18 -9.97 15.83
C ASN A 189 22.76 -11.33 15.20
N GLU A 190 23.76 -12.13 14.82
CA GLU A 190 23.70 -13.04 13.66
C GLU A 190 22.89 -14.37 13.82
N THR A 191 22.04 -14.52 14.83
CA THR A 191 21.20 -15.73 15.06
C THR A 191 19.72 -15.55 14.68
N PHE A 192 19.33 -14.36 14.19
CA PHE A 192 17.93 -13.93 14.02
C PHE A 192 17.16 -14.50 12.81
N GLN A 193 17.79 -15.32 11.96
CA GLN A 193 17.38 -15.51 10.56
C GLN A 193 16.06 -16.27 10.31
N ILE A 194 15.52 -17.03 11.28
CA ILE A 194 14.48 -18.05 10.99
C ILE A 194 13.06 -17.63 11.40
N HIS A 195 12.89 -16.68 12.34
CA HIS A 195 11.57 -16.37 12.92
C HIS A 195 11.11 -14.92 12.83
N ASN A 196 11.98 -13.97 12.48
CA ASN A 196 11.63 -12.54 12.46
C ASN A 196 11.27 -12.01 11.07
N SER A 197 10.14 -12.51 10.52
CA SER A 197 9.42 -11.77 9.50
C SER A 197 8.91 -10.46 10.12
N MET A 198 9.49 -9.32 9.77
CA MET A 198 9.20 -8.02 10.39
C MET A 198 7.72 -7.66 10.28
N ASN A 199 7.15 -7.87 9.10
CA ASN A 199 5.73 -7.74 8.85
C ASN A 199 5.27 -8.89 7.93
N GLY A 200 4.12 -9.47 8.27
CA GLY A 200 3.41 -10.43 7.44
C GLY A 200 2.02 -9.88 7.13
N PHE A 201 1.75 -9.60 5.86
CA PHE A 201 0.50 -9.02 5.40
C PHE A 201 -0.29 -10.04 4.55
N VAL A 202 -1.62 -9.95 4.64
CA VAL A 202 -2.55 -10.82 3.92
C VAL A 202 -3.63 -9.93 3.31
N ALA A 203 -3.79 -10.00 1.99
CA ALA A 203 -4.65 -9.10 1.23
C ALA A 203 -5.73 -9.88 0.45
N ALA A 204 -6.99 -9.45 0.60
CA ALA A 204 -8.14 -10.05 -0.05
C ALA A 204 -8.60 -9.24 -1.27
N ILE A 205 -7.92 -9.40 -2.39
CA ILE A 205 -8.19 -8.65 -3.62
C ILE A 205 -9.43 -9.24 -4.32
N GLN A 206 -10.49 -8.43 -4.44
CA GLN A 206 -11.76 -8.79 -5.08
C GLN A 206 -11.83 -8.24 -6.50
N ASP A 207 -11.72 -9.13 -7.49
CA ASP A 207 -11.75 -8.78 -8.92
C ASP A 207 -13.13 -8.35 -9.42
N LEU A 208 -14.17 -9.09 -9.02
CA LEU A 208 -15.54 -8.94 -9.54
C LEU A 208 -16.22 -7.63 -9.07
N ASP A 209 -15.60 -6.94 -8.10
CA ASP A 209 -16.11 -5.75 -7.44
C ASP A 209 -15.13 -4.57 -7.57
N THR A 210 -14.69 -4.35 -8.80
CA THR A 210 -13.77 -3.27 -9.17
C THR A 210 -14.55 -2.02 -9.56
N PHE A 211 -14.27 -0.90 -8.89
CA PHE A 211 -15.00 0.35 -9.09
C PHE A 211 -14.75 0.98 -10.48
N TYR A 212 -13.49 0.98 -10.93
CA TYR A 212 -13.11 1.44 -12.28
C TYR A 212 -12.94 0.25 -13.22
N PRO A 213 -13.81 0.00 -14.22
CA PRO A 213 -13.71 -1.20 -15.05
C PRO A 213 -12.41 -1.36 -15.85
N TRP A 214 -11.71 -0.25 -16.11
CA TRP A 214 -10.43 -0.21 -16.84
C TRP A 214 -9.18 -0.36 -15.96
N THR A 215 -9.30 -0.45 -14.63
CA THR A 215 -8.13 -0.72 -13.76
C THR A 215 -8.06 -2.20 -13.40
N VAL A 216 -6.83 -2.73 -13.31
CA VAL A 216 -6.60 -4.09 -12.79
C VAL A 216 -6.40 -3.99 -11.28
N PRO A 217 -7.20 -4.70 -10.45
CA PRO A 217 -6.99 -4.77 -9.01
C PRO A 217 -5.62 -5.37 -8.69
N ARG A 218 -4.75 -4.53 -8.13
CA ARG A 218 -3.38 -4.83 -7.71
C ARG A 218 -3.11 -4.19 -6.36
N LEU A 219 -1.97 -4.55 -5.78
CA LEU A 219 -1.39 -3.82 -4.67
C LEU A 219 -0.19 -3.03 -5.17
N LEU A 220 0.03 -1.85 -4.60
CA LEU A 220 1.36 -1.24 -4.56
C LEU A 220 1.98 -1.58 -3.20
N LEU A 221 3.25 -1.98 -3.21
CA LEU A 221 4.07 -2.12 -2.01
C LEU A 221 5.25 -1.16 -2.12
N SER A 222 5.49 -0.43 -1.04
CA SER A 222 6.68 0.41 -0.90
C SER A 222 7.34 0.17 0.45
N VAL A 223 8.67 0.23 0.48
CA VAL A 223 9.49 0.07 1.68
C VAL A 223 10.41 1.26 1.77
N HIS A 224 10.30 2.02 2.87
CA HIS A 224 10.87 3.35 2.98
C HIS A 224 11.26 3.72 4.41
N SER A 225 11.87 4.89 4.59
CA SER A 225 12.34 5.34 5.90
C SER A 225 11.14 5.73 6.78
N PRO A 226 11.07 5.31 8.05
CA PRO A 226 9.84 5.39 8.83
C PRO A 226 9.32 6.81 9.06
N PHE A 227 10.19 7.83 9.01
CA PHE A 227 9.81 9.22 9.30
C PHE A 227 9.17 9.96 8.10
N ILE A 228 9.03 9.32 6.93
CA ILE A 228 8.90 10.04 5.66
C ILE A 228 7.69 9.62 4.82
N PRO A 229 6.99 10.57 4.19
CA PRO A 229 6.07 10.29 3.10
C PRO A 229 6.85 10.08 1.79
N ILE A 230 6.56 8.95 1.13
CA ILE A 230 6.92 8.64 -0.25
C ILE A 230 5.67 8.75 -1.14
N ASP A 231 5.83 8.77 -2.47
CA ASP A 231 4.69 8.53 -3.38
C ASP A 231 4.66 7.05 -3.83
N PRO A 232 3.68 6.23 -3.38
CA PRO A 232 3.59 4.82 -3.75
C PRO A 232 3.28 4.60 -5.24
N PHE A 233 2.92 5.61 -6.02
CA PHE A 233 2.73 5.49 -7.47
C PHE A 233 4.03 5.63 -8.28
N ASP A 234 5.01 6.37 -7.77
CA ASP A 234 6.31 6.60 -8.44
C ASP A 234 7.43 5.76 -7.76
N GLU A 235 7.33 5.46 -6.46
CA GLU A 235 8.29 4.66 -5.67
C GLU A 235 7.79 3.23 -5.30
N GLY A 236 6.56 2.87 -5.69
CA GLY A 236 5.95 1.59 -5.32
C GLY A 236 6.08 0.48 -6.36
N VAL A 237 6.28 -0.73 -5.86
CA VAL A 237 6.32 -1.98 -6.63
C VAL A 237 4.89 -2.51 -6.78
N LEU A 238 4.44 -2.71 -8.04
CA LEU A 238 3.17 -3.38 -8.32
C LEU A 238 3.28 -4.88 -8.01
N LEU A 239 2.44 -5.35 -7.09
CA LEU A 239 2.31 -6.78 -6.79
C LEU A 239 1.05 -7.36 -7.44
N GLU A 240 1.23 -8.45 -8.16
CA GLU A 240 0.12 -9.22 -8.71
C GLU A 240 -0.63 -9.99 -7.62
N LYS A 241 -1.94 -10.12 -7.84
CA LYS A 241 -2.86 -10.82 -6.97
C LYS A 241 -2.56 -12.32 -6.86
N TYR A 242 -2.93 -12.91 -5.72
CA TYR A 242 -2.99 -14.35 -5.48
C TYR A 242 -1.63 -15.08 -5.47
N HIS A 243 -0.54 -14.33 -5.29
CA HIS A 243 0.83 -14.82 -5.09
C HIS A 243 1.27 -14.70 -3.62
N GLU A 244 2.32 -15.43 -3.23
CA GLU A 244 2.99 -15.26 -1.94
C GLU A 244 4.42 -14.71 -2.16
N TYR A 245 4.65 -13.48 -1.70
CA TYR A 245 5.90 -12.74 -1.87
C TYR A 245 6.78 -12.82 -0.62
N PHE A 246 8.07 -13.09 -0.82
CA PHE A 246 9.11 -13.08 0.21
C PHE A 246 10.12 -11.98 -0.16
N ILE A 247 10.14 -10.91 0.63
CA ILE A 247 10.84 -9.68 0.26
C ILE A 247 11.98 -9.46 1.23
N HIS A 248 13.20 -9.54 0.68
CA HIS A 248 14.45 -9.54 1.42
C HIS A 248 15.07 -8.14 1.39
N LEU A 249 14.94 -7.44 2.51
CA LEU A 249 15.46 -6.08 2.64
C LEU A 249 16.93 -6.07 2.98
N LYS A 250 17.68 -5.22 2.29
CA LYS A 250 19.02 -4.81 2.70
C LYS A 250 18.95 -3.33 3.11
N LEU A 251 19.38 -3.02 4.32
CA LEU A 251 19.57 -1.64 4.74
C LEU A 251 20.96 -1.18 4.30
N GLU A 252 21.05 -0.06 3.58
CA GLU A 252 22.29 0.63 3.29
C GLU A 252 22.11 2.11 3.67
N GLU A 253 23.00 2.65 4.49
CA GLU A 253 23.00 4.05 4.95
C GLU A 253 24.31 4.71 4.52
N GLN A 254 24.24 5.98 4.08
CA GLN A 254 25.38 6.69 3.50
C GLN A 254 25.68 7.96 4.32
N HIS A 255 26.74 7.90 5.12
CA HIS A 255 27.25 9.04 5.87
C HIS A 255 28.11 9.91 4.95
N LEU A 256 27.49 10.93 4.38
CA LEU A 256 28.16 11.89 3.49
C LEU A 256 28.66 13.08 4.32
N LEU A 257 29.95 13.40 4.19
CA LEU A 257 30.56 14.57 4.82
C LEU A 257 29.90 15.85 4.30
N GLN A 258 29.79 16.90 5.13
CA GLN A 258 29.27 18.19 4.70
C GLN A 258 30.30 19.01 3.87
N SER A 259 29.97 20.26 3.52
CA SER A 259 30.95 21.24 3.03
C SER A 259 32.17 21.32 3.96
N PRO A 260 33.43 21.43 3.46
CA PRO A 260 33.83 21.75 2.08
C PRO A 260 34.09 20.54 1.17
N TYR A 261 33.71 19.33 1.58
CA TYR A 261 33.87 18.14 0.74
C TYR A 261 32.93 18.21 -0.49
N GLN A 262 33.29 17.53 -1.60
CA GLN A 262 32.51 17.55 -2.86
C GLN A 262 31.25 16.68 -2.82
N THR A 263 30.53 16.73 -1.71
CA THR A 263 29.17 16.20 -1.59
C THR A 263 28.20 17.34 -1.91
N ASN A 264 27.08 17.04 -2.58
CA ASN A 264 26.00 18.02 -2.71
C ASN A 264 25.08 17.98 -1.47
N CYS A 265 25.69 17.84 -0.29
CA CYS A 265 24.99 17.58 0.96
C CYS A 265 24.88 18.87 1.76
N THR A 266 23.69 19.45 1.72
CA THR A 266 23.22 20.32 2.79
C THR A 266 22.52 19.44 3.81
N ASP A 267 22.98 19.46 5.06
CA ASP A 267 22.16 19.00 6.17
C ASP A 267 21.04 20.04 6.38
N TYR A 268 19.83 19.68 5.97
CA TYR A 268 18.66 20.53 6.12
C TYR A 268 18.05 20.41 7.51
N GLU A 269 18.29 19.32 8.26
CA GLU A 269 17.81 19.18 9.64
C GLU A 269 18.65 20.09 10.55
N GLU A 270 19.98 20.04 10.46
CA GLU A 270 20.88 20.93 11.22
C GLU A 270 20.64 22.41 10.87
N ARG A 271 20.63 22.78 9.58
CA ARG A 271 20.35 24.17 9.16
C ARG A 271 18.92 24.64 9.40
N PHE A 272 17.98 23.73 9.64
CA PHE A 272 16.63 24.09 10.08
C PHE A 272 16.67 24.32 11.59
N MET A 273 17.24 23.40 12.39
CA MET A 273 17.43 23.53 13.84
C MET A 273 18.23 24.77 14.26
N GLU A 274 19.27 25.17 13.50
CA GLU A 274 19.98 26.46 13.67
C GLU A 274 19.05 27.69 13.57
N LYS A 275 17.91 27.55 12.86
CA LYS A 275 16.88 28.59 12.66
C LYS A 275 15.61 28.31 13.48
N GLU A 276 15.43 27.08 13.99
CA GLU A 276 14.16 26.60 14.55
C GLU A 276 13.91 27.02 16.01
N GLN A 277 14.69 27.98 16.50
CA GLN A 277 14.24 28.86 17.58
C GLN A 277 12.94 29.65 17.21
N GLN A 278 12.37 29.45 16.00
CA GLN A 278 11.18 30.14 15.46
C GLN A 278 10.13 29.28 14.71
N ASN A 279 9.97 27.96 15.01
CA ASN A 279 8.83 27.04 14.72
C ASN A 279 8.88 26.01 13.55
N TRP A 280 8.07 24.94 13.75
CA TRP A 280 7.90 23.60 13.12
C TRP A 280 7.38 23.52 11.65
N THR A 281 7.49 22.46 10.81
CA THR A 281 8.31 21.20 10.59
C THR A 281 7.85 20.52 9.24
N PRO A 282 8.20 19.26 8.81
CA PRO A 282 9.52 18.67 8.42
C PRO A 282 9.56 17.80 7.09
N PHE A 283 10.76 17.44 6.59
CA PHE A 283 11.13 16.47 5.50
C PHE A 283 12.67 16.10 5.62
N THR A 284 13.36 15.05 5.10
CA THR A 284 13.11 13.84 4.24
C THR A 284 14.29 12.80 4.31
N ARG A 285 14.11 11.48 4.01
CA ARG A 285 15.19 10.44 3.87
C ARG A 285 14.73 9.20 3.03
N ASN A 286 15.62 8.56 2.25
CA ASN A 286 15.29 7.49 1.28
C ASN A 286 15.66 6.06 1.74
N VAL A 287 15.12 5.03 1.06
CA VAL A 287 15.52 3.60 1.15
C VAL A 287 15.45 2.98 -0.26
N GLN A 288 16.28 1.96 -0.55
CA GLN A 288 16.19 1.18 -1.79
C GLN A 288 15.59 -0.21 -1.55
N THR A 289 14.82 -0.71 -2.51
CA THR A 289 14.22 -2.05 -2.48
C THR A 289 14.77 -2.90 -3.62
N MET A 290 15.18 -4.14 -3.33
CA MET A 290 15.42 -5.18 -4.34
C MET A 290 14.22 -6.13 -4.33
N VAL A 291 13.79 -6.58 -5.52
CA VAL A 291 12.57 -7.37 -5.75
C VAL A 291 12.93 -8.66 -6.50
#